data_AF-A0A7C2LE95-F1
#
_entry.id   AF-A0A7C2LE95-F1
#
_cell.length_a   1.000
_cell.length_b   1.000
_cell.length_c   1.000
_cell.angle_alpha   90.00
_cell.angle_beta   90.00
_cell.angle_gamma   90.00
#
_symmetry.space_group_name_H-M   'P 1'
#
loop_
_entity.id
_entity.type
_entity.pdbx_description
1 polymer ?
#
loop_
_entity_poly.entity_id
_entity_poly.type
_entity_poly.pdbx_seq_one_letter_code
_entity_poly.pdbx_strand_id
1 'polypeptide(L)'
;MKGRTLLILLLPLLALPPAFSAPEARAVDPRYSVPVAVLPGQAFNATLAGAESVAGAWLLAPGVNASLRVAGTWLREGKLVVQLETPKGAKPGLYDLCFSAGGVVCEPRSVWVLEREPERLTVAHLTDIHVEVVVNGVRSTLYFETAVNLVNSLPVDAVVFTGDNIDIGSDIDSLKTFRSLATRA
;
A
#
# COMPACT_ATOMS: atom_id res chain seq x y z
N MET A 1 10.16 31.13 -72.62
CA MET A 1 9.75 30.11 -71.62
C MET A 1 10.74 30.17 -70.46
N LYS A 2 10.38 30.82 -69.34
CA LYS A 2 11.21 30.90 -68.13
C LYS A 2 10.56 30.03 -67.05
N GLY A 3 11.20 28.91 -66.72
CA GLY A 3 10.75 28.00 -65.66
C GLY A 3 10.99 28.62 -64.28
N ARG A 4 9.94 28.66 -63.46
CA ARG A 4 10.03 28.98 -62.03
C ARG A 4 10.37 27.70 -61.27
N THR A 5 11.56 27.64 -60.68
CA THR A 5 11.94 26.57 -59.76
C THR A 5 11.29 26.86 -58.40
N LEU A 6 10.36 25.99 -57.98
CA LEU A 6 9.69 26.06 -56.69
C LEU A 6 10.59 25.40 -55.64
N LEU A 7 11.12 26.18 -54.70
CA LEU A 7 11.93 25.67 -53.58
C LEU A 7 10.98 25.23 -52.45
N ILE A 8 10.81 23.93 -52.25
CA ILE A 8 10.03 23.38 -51.14
C ILE A 8 10.97 23.20 -49.95
N LEU A 9 10.77 23.98 -48.89
CA LEU A 9 11.40 23.75 -47.58
C LEU A 9 10.70 22.53 -46.92
N LEU A 10 11.41 21.42 -46.80
CA LEU A 10 11.01 20.30 -45.94
C LEU A 10 11.42 20.63 -44.50
N LEU A 11 10.47 20.93 -43.62
CA LEU A 11 10.70 20.87 -42.17
C LEU A 11 10.61 19.40 -41.73
N PRO A 12 11.64 18.81 -41.09
CA PRO A 12 11.48 17.51 -40.46
C PRO A 12 10.59 17.68 -39.22
N LEU A 13 9.41 17.05 -39.26
CA LEU A 13 8.55 16.88 -38.11
C LEU A 13 9.29 15.95 -37.13
N LEU A 14 9.97 16.51 -36.13
CA LEU A 14 10.54 15.77 -35.01
C LEU A 14 9.38 15.20 -34.19
N ALA A 15 8.98 13.97 -34.49
CA ALA A 15 8.09 13.19 -33.64
C ALA A 15 8.85 12.89 -32.33
N LEU A 16 8.55 13.66 -31.28
CA LEU A 16 8.93 13.29 -29.92
C LEU A 16 8.33 11.92 -29.62
N PRO A 17 9.13 10.92 -29.20
CA PRO A 17 8.56 9.66 -28.77
C PRO A 17 7.56 9.93 -27.64
N PRO A 18 6.46 9.19 -27.56
CA PRO A 18 5.56 9.31 -26.42
C PRO A 18 6.38 9.09 -25.16
N ALA A 19 6.37 10.08 -24.26
CA ALA A 19 6.95 9.93 -22.94
C ALA A 19 6.16 8.82 -22.24
N PHE A 20 6.69 7.60 -22.23
CA PHE A 20 6.21 6.56 -21.35
C PHE A 20 6.45 7.07 -19.93
N SER A 21 5.38 7.46 -19.25
CA SER A 21 5.46 7.80 -17.83
C SER A 21 6.03 6.58 -17.11
N ALA A 22 7.06 6.80 -16.29
CA ALA A 22 7.51 5.77 -15.37
C ALA A 22 6.28 5.28 -14.56
N PRO A 23 6.16 3.97 -14.30
CA PRO A 23 5.07 3.45 -13.50
C PRO A 23 5.07 4.14 -12.13
N GLU A 24 3.89 4.57 -11.68
CA GLU A 24 3.76 5.24 -10.39
C GLU A 24 4.29 4.34 -9.27
N ALA A 25 5.13 4.93 -8.41
CA ALA A 25 5.78 4.20 -7.35
C ALA A 25 4.75 3.67 -6.35
N ARG A 26 4.88 2.41 -5.95
CA ARG A 26 4.00 1.78 -4.95
C ARG A 26 4.74 0.78 -4.07
N ALA A 27 4.30 0.67 -2.82
CA ALA A 27 4.75 -0.41 -1.95
C ALA A 27 4.16 -1.75 -2.41
N VAL A 28 5.02 -2.75 -2.51
CA VAL A 28 4.68 -4.14 -2.84
C VAL A 28 4.65 -4.99 -1.59
N ASP A 29 5.55 -4.70 -0.64
CA ASP A 29 5.69 -5.40 0.63
C ASP A 29 6.37 -4.46 1.64
N PRO A 30 5.94 -4.40 2.92
CA PRO A 30 4.71 -4.98 3.45
C PRO A 30 3.46 -4.30 2.86
N ARG A 31 2.28 -4.93 3.05
CA ARG A 31 0.96 -4.42 2.62
C ARG A 31 -0.01 -4.43 3.78
N TYR A 32 -1.11 -3.68 3.68
CA TYR A 32 -2.17 -3.73 4.70
C TYR A 32 -2.71 -5.14 4.98
N SER A 33 -2.69 -6.01 3.96
CA SER A 33 -3.18 -7.39 4.05
C SER A 33 -2.17 -8.36 4.68
N VAL A 34 -0.88 -7.98 4.71
CA VAL A 34 0.21 -8.75 5.32
C VAL A 34 1.19 -7.74 5.91
N PRO A 35 0.86 -7.12 7.06
CA PRO A 35 1.75 -6.18 7.70
C PRO A 35 2.99 -6.89 8.25
N VAL A 36 4.11 -6.19 8.28
CA VAL A 36 5.31 -6.67 8.97
C VAL A 36 5.22 -6.33 10.45
N ALA A 37 5.50 -7.29 11.32
CA ALA A 37 5.62 -7.08 12.75
C ALA A 37 7.08 -6.83 13.14
N VAL A 38 7.34 -5.81 13.95
CA VAL A 38 8.70 -5.40 14.36
C VAL A 38 8.72 -4.90 15.79
N LEU A 39 9.84 -5.10 16.47
CA LEU A 39 10.14 -4.42 17.74
C LEU A 39 10.80 -3.05 17.49
N PRO A 40 10.76 -2.12 18.47
CA PRO A 40 11.50 -0.87 18.38
C PRO A 40 13.01 -1.10 18.21
N GLY A 41 13.63 -0.40 17.25
CA GLY A 41 15.03 -0.59 16.89
C GLY A 41 15.31 -1.75 15.94
N GLN A 42 14.30 -2.54 15.56
CA GLN A 42 14.47 -3.68 14.67
C GLN A 42 14.48 -3.24 13.21
N ALA A 43 15.32 -3.90 12.42
CA ALA A 43 15.37 -3.73 10.98
C ALA A 43 14.36 -4.63 10.26
N PHE A 44 13.79 -4.14 9.16
CA PHE A 44 12.94 -4.87 8.26
C PHE A 44 13.14 -4.39 6.81
N ASN A 45 12.69 -5.17 5.85
CA ASN A 45 12.76 -4.79 4.44
C ASN A 45 11.40 -4.31 3.95
N ALA A 46 11.42 -3.32 3.06
CA ALA A 46 10.28 -2.94 2.26
C ALA A 46 10.65 -3.00 0.77
N THR A 47 9.69 -3.33 -0.07
CA THR A 47 9.88 -3.44 -1.52
C THR A 47 8.97 -2.45 -2.23
N LEU A 48 9.54 -1.63 -3.11
CA LEU A 48 8.84 -0.66 -3.95
C LEU A 48 8.94 -1.07 -5.42
N ALA A 49 7.83 -0.99 -6.15
CA ALA A 49 7.81 -1.05 -7.61
C ALA A 49 7.67 0.37 -8.17
N GLY A 50 8.30 0.66 -9.32
CA GLY A 50 8.25 1.98 -9.95
C GLY A 50 9.08 3.07 -9.25
N ALA A 51 9.96 2.67 -8.32
CA ALA A 51 10.91 3.55 -7.65
C ALA A 51 12.34 3.09 -7.93
N GLU A 52 13.23 4.04 -8.19
CA GLU A 52 14.67 3.78 -8.36
C GLU A 52 15.49 4.12 -7.11
N SER A 53 14.98 5.06 -6.30
CA SER A 53 15.60 5.48 -5.04
C SER A 53 14.55 5.95 -4.03
N VAL A 54 14.96 6.05 -2.76
CA VAL A 54 14.18 6.63 -1.68
C VAL A 54 14.99 7.73 -1.01
N ALA A 55 14.40 8.91 -0.84
CA ALA A 55 15.01 10.02 -0.11
C ALA A 55 14.77 9.92 1.41
N GLY A 56 13.76 9.16 1.82
CA GLY A 56 13.41 8.95 3.22
C GLY A 56 12.21 8.04 3.38
N ALA A 57 12.00 7.56 4.60
CA ALA A 57 10.87 6.74 4.99
C ALA A 57 10.41 7.10 6.41
N TRP A 58 9.12 6.94 6.69
CA TRP A 58 8.54 7.23 8.00
C TRP A 58 7.29 6.37 8.26
N LEU A 59 6.99 6.22 9.54
CA LEU A 59 5.76 5.64 10.05
C LEU A 59 4.76 6.75 10.37
N LEU A 60 3.52 6.57 9.95
CA LEU A 60 2.43 7.51 10.18
C LEU A 60 1.26 6.83 10.89
N ALA A 61 0.73 7.51 11.92
CA ALA A 61 -0.51 7.16 12.61
C ALA A 61 -1.12 8.44 13.21
N PRO A 62 -2.38 8.43 13.70
CA PRO A 62 -2.97 9.60 14.34
C PRO A 62 -2.08 10.15 15.47
N GLY A 63 -1.61 11.39 15.31
CA GLY A 63 -0.74 12.05 16.28
C GLY A 63 0.72 11.55 16.32
N VAL A 64 1.14 10.68 15.40
CA VAL A 64 2.51 10.14 15.33
C VAL A 64 3.05 10.24 13.91
N ASN A 65 4.25 10.82 13.78
CA ASN A 65 5.06 10.77 12.58
C ASN A 65 6.51 10.45 13.00
N ALA A 66 6.97 9.25 12.70
CA ALA A 66 8.26 8.73 13.16
C ALA A 66 9.16 8.37 11.97
N SER A 67 10.26 9.09 11.80
CA SER A 67 11.23 8.79 10.74
C SER A 67 11.89 7.42 10.95
N LEU A 68 12.05 6.68 9.86
CA LEU A 68 12.79 5.42 9.82
C LEU A 68 14.22 5.69 9.34
N ARG A 69 15.19 4.92 9.85
CA ARG A 69 16.54 4.93 9.29
C ARG A 69 16.57 4.05 8.05
N VAL A 70 17.00 4.60 6.92
CA VAL A 70 17.29 3.81 5.72
C VAL A 70 18.70 3.24 5.88
N ALA A 71 18.79 1.94 6.17
CA ALA A 71 20.06 1.25 6.37
C ALA A 71 20.74 0.85 5.05
N GLY A 72 19.95 0.65 3.98
CA GLY A 72 20.47 0.32 2.66
C GLY A 72 19.37 0.19 1.62
N THR A 73 19.78 0.23 0.35
CA THR A 73 18.88 0.08 -0.80
C THR A 73 19.54 -0.74 -1.90
N TRP A 74 18.80 -1.64 -2.55
CA TRP A 74 19.29 -2.40 -3.70
C TRP A 74 18.14 -2.78 -4.63
N LEU A 75 18.46 -3.05 -5.89
CA LEU A 75 17.49 -3.55 -6.86
C LEU A 75 17.44 -5.09 -6.80
N ARG A 76 16.23 -5.63 -6.82
CA ARG A 76 15.95 -7.06 -6.95
C ARG A 76 14.78 -7.25 -7.90
N GLU A 77 15.01 -7.97 -9.01
CA GLU A 77 13.96 -8.30 -9.99
C GLU A 77 13.18 -7.06 -10.50
N GLY A 78 13.89 -5.95 -10.74
CA GLY A 78 13.29 -4.69 -11.20
C GLY A 78 12.50 -3.92 -10.14
N LYS A 79 12.59 -4.31 -8.86
CA LYS A 79 11.99 -3.61 -7.72
C LYS A 79 13.09 -3.09 -6.79
N LEU A 80 12.83 -1.95 -6.16
CA LEU A 80 13.71 -1.39 -5.15
C LEU A 80 13.41 -2.00 -3.79
N VAL A 81 14.39 -2.67 -3.21
CA VAL A 81 14.33 -3.13 -1.82
C VAL A 81 15.03 -2.09 -0.94
N VAL A 82 14.37 -1.72 0.14
CA VAL A 82 14.82 -0.74 1.12
C VAL A 82 14.89 -1.41 2.48
N GLN A 83 16.08 -1.48 3.07
CA GLN A 83 16.24 -1.91 4.44
C GLN A 83 16.02 -0.72 5.36
N LEU A 84 15.06 -0.87 6.27
CA LEU A 84 14.58 0.15 7.20
C LEU A 84 14.85 -0.31 8.62
N GLU A 85 15.04 0.64 9.54
CA GLU A 85 15.12 0.37 10.98
C GLU A 85 14.18 1.32 11.72
N THR A 86 13.37 0.76 12.62
CA THR A 86 12.46 1.54 13.46
C THR A 86 13.24 2.29 14.54
N PRO A 87 12.78 3.47 15.00
CA PRO A 87 13.37 4.11 16.16
C PRO A 87 13.30 3.23 17.40
N LYS A 88 14.34 3.24 18.24
CA LYS A 88 14.35 2.50 19.52
C LYS A 88 13.23 2.93 20.49
N GLY A 89 12.70 4.14 20.34
CA GLY A 89 11.57 4.66 21.11
C GLY A 89 10.24 4.64 20.36
N ALA A 90 10.12 3.85 19.28
CA ALA A 90 8.86 3.71 18.56
C ALA A 90 7.78 3.18 19.52
N LYS A 91 6.61 3.84 19.52
CA LYS A 91 5.48 3.40 20.34
C LYS A 91 4.84 2.16 19.70
N PRO A 92 4.31 1.23 20.50
CA PRO A 92 3.51 0.12 19.96
C PRO A 92 2.28 0.65 19.21
N GLY A 93 1.95 0.01 18.09
CA GLY A 93 0.81 0.40 17.27
C GLY A 93 0.91 -0.10 15.83
N LEU A 94 -0.16 0.12 15.07
CA LEU A 94 -0.23 -0.20 13.66
C LEU A 94 -0.11 1.09 12.85
N TYR A 95 0.87 1.12 11.95
CA TYR A 95 1.30 2.32 11.25
C TYR A 95 1.17 2.16 9.73
N ASP A 96 0.89 3.28 9.08
CA ASP A 96 1.11 3.43 7.65
C ASP A 96 2.61 3.57 7.40
N LEU A 97 3.12 2.88 6.38
CA LEU A 97 4.50 2.98 5.95
C LEU A 97 4.57 3.91 4.75
N CYS A 98 5.32 5.00 4.89
CA CYS A 98 5.44 6.02 3.86
C CYS A 98 6.89 6.21 3.41
N PHE A 99 7.05 6.57 2.14
CA PHE A 99 8.32 6.82 1.48
C PHE A 99 8.28 8.13 0.68
N SER A 100 9.43 8.77 0.55
CA SER A 100 9.69 9.79 -0.46
C SER A 100 10.43 9.14 -1.64
N ALA A 101 9.71 8.77 -2.70
CA ALA A 101 10.20 8.01 -3.84
C ALA A 101 9.65 8.58 -5.18
N GLY A 102 10.18 9.73 -5.62
CA GLY A 102 9.60 10.48 -6.76
C GLY A 102 8.25 11.14 -6.47
N GLY A 103 7.80 11.06 -5.22
CA GLY A 103 6.51 11.46 -4.69
C GLY A 103 6.32 10.82 -3.32
N VAL A 104 5.20 11.09 -2.65
CA VAL A 104 4.85 10.40 -1.40
C VAL A 104 4.11 9.12 -1.73
N VAL A 105 4.68 7.99 -1.32
CA VAL A 105 4.06 6.67 -1.45
C VAL A 105 3.77 6.16 -0.05
N CYS A 106 2.50 5.90 0.26
CA CYS A 106 2.10 5.35 1.55
C CYS A 106 1.30 4.06 1.37
N GLU A 107 1.62 3.06 2.19
CA GLU A 107 0.83 1.85 2.31
C GLU A 107 0.23 1.78 3.71
N PRO A 108 -1.11 1.79 3.81
CA PRO A 108 -1.77 1.90 5.09
C PRO A 108 -1.55 0.65 5.94
N ARG A 109 -1.47 0.84 7.27
CA ARG A 109 -1.48 -0.24 8.28
C ARG A 109 -0.57 -1.43 7.93
N SER A 110 0.62 -1.15 7.43
CA SER A 110 1.54 -2.16 6.89
C SER A 110 2.72 -2.46 7.81
N VAL A 111 2.89 -1.71 8.90
CA VAL A 111 3.92 -1.97 9.91
C VAL A 111 3.27 -2.00 11.29
N TRP A 112 3.33 -3.16 11.94
CA TRP A 112 2.91 -3.36 13.32
C TRP A 112 4.12 -3.28 14.25
N VAL A 113 4.26 -2.18 14.96
CA VAL A 113 5.26 -2.04 16.02
C VAL A 113 4.72 -2.71 17.28
N LEU A 114 5.39 -3.75 17.72
CA LEU A 114 5.05 -4.52 18.91
C LEU A 114 5.73 -3.92 20.15
N GLU A 115 5.11 -4.06 21.30
CA GLU A 115 5.78 -3.77 22.58
C GLU A 115 6.82 -4.85 22.91
N ARG A 116 6.45 -6.11 22.66
CA ARG A 116 7.25 -7.32 22.84
C ARG A 116 6.73 -8.40 21.91
N GLU A 117 7.50 -9.45 21.71
CA GLU A 117 7.03 -10.64 21.00
C GLU A 117 5.77 -11.21 21.69
N PRO A 118 4.68 -11.48 20.94
CA PRO A 118 3.44 -11.96 21.52
C PRO A 118 3.56 -13.44 21.94
N GLU A 119 3.21 -13.74 23.19
CA GLU A 119 3.10 -15.12 23.68
C GLU A 119 1.75 -15.77 23.30
N ARG A 120 0.76 -14.94 22.97
CA ARG A 120 -0.59 -15.33 22.56
C ARG A 120 -1.11 -14.33 21.55
N LEU A 121 -1.88 -14.82 20.58
CA LEU A 121 -2.66 -13.99 19.67
C LEU A 121 -4.15 -14.33 19.81
N THR A 122 -4.96 -13.29 19.90
CA THR A 122 -6.41 -13.34 19.75
C THR A 122 -6.73 -12.90 18.33
N VAL A 123 -7.33 -13.80 17.56
CA VAL A 123 -7.58 -13.59 16.13
C VAL A 123 -9.09 -13.55 15.88
N ALA A 124 -9.55 -12.49 15.20
CA ALA A 124 -10.87 -12.49 14.59
C ALA A 124 -10.77 -13.07 13.18
N HIS A 125 -11.65 -14.00 12.85
CA HIS A 125 -11.69 -14.65 11.56
C HIS A 125 -12.97 -14.25 10.83
N LEU A 126 -12.82 -13.59 9.69
CA LEU A 126 -13.92 -13.15 8.82
C LEU A 126 -13.77 -13.83 7.45
N THR A 127 -14.88 -14.21 6.83
CA THR A 127 -14.90 -14.92 5.55
C THR A 127 -16.22 -14.66 4.86
N ASP A 128 -16.30 -14.95 3.56
CA ASP A 128 -17.55 -14.97 2.79
C ASP A 128 -18.32 -13.64 2.91
N ILE A 129 -17.58 -12.54 2.81
CA ILE A 129 -18.12 -11.18 2.96
C ILE A 129 -18.95 -10.79 1.74
N HIS A 130 -18.52 -11.21 0.54
CA HIS A 130 -19.16 -10.91 -0.74
C HIS A 130 -19.58 -9.43 -0.84
N VAL A 131 -18.63 -8.50 -0.70
CA VAL A 131 -18.90 -7.05 -0.70
C VAL A 131 -19.82 -6.65 -1.88
N GLU A 132 -20.76 -5.75 -1.59
CA GLU A 132 -21.82 -5.25 -2.49
C GLU A 132 -22.94 -6.23 -2.90
N VAL A 133 -22.89 -7.52 -2.54
CA VAL A 133 -23.99 -8.46 -2.81
C VAL A 133 -25.25 -8.10 -2.01
N VAL A 134 -26.42 -8.21 -2.65
CA VAL A 134 -27.72 -7.89 -2.03
C VAL A 134 -28.54 -9.17 -1.83
N VAL A 135 -28.90 -9.46 -0.58
CA VAL A 135 -29.77 -10.58 -0.21
C VAL A 135 -30.93 -10.04 0.62
N ASN A 136 -32.18 -10.38 0.25
CA ASN A 136 -33.40 -9.91 0.91
C ASN A 136 -33.46 -8.37 1.08
N GLY A 137 -32.94 -7.63 0.09
CA GLY A 137 -32.92 -6.16 0.10
C GLY A 137 -31.83 -5.53 0.97
N VAL A 138 -30.97 -6.32 1.62
CA VAL A 138 -29.85 -5.82 2.44
C VAL A 138 -28.54 -6.09 1.72
N ARG A 139 -27.68 -5.07 1.67
CA ARG A 139 -26.34 -5.17 1.08
C ARG A 139 -25.36 -5.76 2.10
N SER A 140 -24.56 -6.74 1.70
CA SER A 140 -23.55 -7.41 2.52
C SER A 140 -22.55 -6.44 3.15
N THR A 141 -22.22 -5.34 2.44
CA THR A 141 -21.35 -4.27 2.92
C THR A 141 -21.79 -3.70 4.28
N LEU A 142 -23.10 -3.66 4.56
CA LEU A 142 -23.60 -3.22 5.88
C LEU A 142 -23.17 -4.16 7.01
N TYR A 143 -23.23 -5.48 6.77
CA TYR A 143 -22.77 -6.47 7.75
C TYR A 143 -21.25 -6.38 7.91
N PHE A 144 -20.52 -6.16 6.81
CA PHE A 144 -19.07 -6.00 6.86
C PHE A 144 -18.66 -4.77 7.67
N GLU A 145 -19.28 -3.61 7.42
CA GLU A 145 -19.07 -2.39 8.21
C GLU A 145 -19.34 -2.62 9.70
N THR A 146 -20.42 -3.33 10.01
CA THR A 146 -20.77 -3.69 11.39
C THR A 146 -19.70 -4.59 12.02
N ALA A 147 -19.21 -5.59 11.29
CA ALA A 147 -18.15 -6.49 11.74
C ALA A 147 -16.83 -5.74 11.97
N VAL A 148 -16.43 -4.83 11.07
CA VAL A 148 -15.24 -3.99 11.24
C VAL A 148 -15.35 -3.13 12.51
N ASN A 149 -16.48 -2.47 12.72
CA ASN A 149 -16.69 -1.66 13.92
C ASN A 149 -16.66 -2.50 15.21
N LEU A 150 -17.22 -3.71 15.16
CA LEU A 150 -17.18 -4.64 16.28
C LEU A 150 -15.75 -5.06 16.58
N VAL A 151 -14.98 -5.48 15.57
CA VAL A 151 -13.59 -5.91 15.77
C VAL A 151 -12.71 -4.78 16.29
N ASN A 152 -12.87 -3.54 15.79
CA ASN A 152 -12.15 -2.37 16.32
C ASN A 152 -12.49 -2.06 17.78
N SER A 153 -13.61 -2.61 18.31
CA SER A 153 -14.02 -2.47 19.71
C SER A 153 -13.63 -3.65 20.59
N LEU A 154 -13.14 -4.75 20.01
CA LEU A 154 -12.76 -5.97 20.73
C LEU A 154 -11.24 -6.03 20.95
N PRO A 155 -10.75 -6.72 21.99
CA PRO A 155 -9.32 -6.93 22.24
C PRO A 155 -8.76 -8.01 21.31
N VAL A 156 -8.79 -7.75 20.00
CA VAL A 156 -8.28 -8.62 18.94
C VAL A 156 -6.93 -8.10 18.47
N ASP A 157 -5.96 -9.00 18.32
CA ASP A 157 -4.61 -8.67 17.87
C ASP A 157 -4.51 -8.62 16.34
N ALA A 158 -5.24 -9.50 15.66
CA ALA A 158 -5.26 -9.56 14.20
C ALA A 158 -6.61 -10.01 13.64
N VAL A 159 -6.93 -9.53 12.44
CA VAL A 159 -8.07 -10.01 11.65
C VAL A 159 -7.56 -10.81 10.47
N VAL A 160 -8.06 -12.02 10.30
CA VAL A 160 -7.75 -12.87 9.16
C VAL A 160 -8.98 -12.98 8.27
N PHE A 161 -8.80 -12.64 6.99
CA PHE A 161 -9.80 -12.79 5.93
C PHE A 161 -9.45 -14.01 5.08
N THR A 162 -10.30 -15.04 5.03
CA THR A 162 -9.93 -16.32 4.39
C THR A 162 -10.42 -16.53 2.96
N GLY A 163 -11.23 -15.64 2.41
CA GLY A 163 -11.75 -15.82 1.06
C GLY A 163 -13.11 -15.17 0.88
N ASP A 164 -13.53 -15.11 -0.38
CA ASP A 164 -14.84 -14.60 -0.80
C ASP A 164 -15.16 -13.23 -0.20
N ASN A 165 -14.11 -12.39 -0.12
CA ASN A 165 -14.23 -11.00 0.31
C ASN A 165 -15.01 -10.17 -0.72
N ILE A 166 -14.82 -10.48 -2.00
CA ILE A 166 -15.55 -9.91 -3.14
C ILE A 166 -16.17 -11.07 -3.92
N ASP A 167 -17.36 -10.85 -4.47
CA ASP A 167 -18.12 -11.90 -5.17
C ASP A 167 -17.52 -12.23 -6.55
N ILE A 168 -17.15 -11.19 -7.29
CA ILE A 168 -16.57 -11.31 -8.63
C ILE A 168 -15.15 -10.77 -8.56
N GLY A 169 -14.15 -11.63 -8.81
CA GLY A 169 -12.73 -11.28 -8.68
C GLY A 169 -12.26 -10.12 -9.57
N SER A 170 -12.99 -9.81 -10.65
CA SER A 170 -12.72 -8.67 -11.53
C SER A 170 -13.46 -7.38 -11.15
N ASP A 171 -14.29 -7.40 -10.10
CA ASP A 171 -14.99 -6.21 -9.61
C ASP A 171 -14.03 -5.34 -8.78
N ILE A 172 -13.39 -4.42 -9.49
CA ILE A 172 -12.42 -3.49 -8.92
C ILE A 172 -13.05 -2.53 -7.92
N ASP A 173 -14.32 -2.16 -8.10
CA ASP A 173 -14.97 -1.20 -7.21
C ASP A 173 -15.34 -1.86 -5.88
N SER A 174 -15.84 -3.10 -5.90
CA SER A 174 -16.01 -3.91 -4.69
C SER A 174 -14.67 -4.16 -3.97
N LEU A 175 -13.58 -4.40 -4.71
CA LEU A 175 -12.24 -4.55 -4.13
C LEU A 175 -11.77 -3.25 -3.44
N LYS A 176 -12.01 -2.09 -4.04
CA LYS A 176 -11.69 -0.79 -3.42
C LYS A 176 -12.52 -0.55 -2.17
N THR A 177 -13.82 -0.88 -2.20
CA THR A 177 -14.70 -0.80 -1.03
C THR A 177 -14.20 -1.71 0.09
N PHE A 178 -13.90 -2.98 -0.23
CA PHE A 178 -13.32 -3.92 0.73
C PHE A 178 -12.05 -3.35 1.37
N ARG A 179 -11.08 -2.92 0.54
CA ARG A 179 -9.83 -2.32 1.02
C ARG A 179 -10.11 -1.13 1.93
N SER A 180 -10.98 -0.22 1.52
CA SER A 180 -11.29 1.00 2.28
C SER A 180 -11.85 0.68 3.67
N LEU A 181 -12.68 -0.35 3.80
CA LEU A 181 -13.26 -0.77 5.07
C LEU A 181 -12.25 -1.56 5.91
N ALA A 182 -11.51 -2.50 5.31
CA ALA A 182 -10.51 -3.31 5.99
C ALA A 182 -9.35 -2.48 6.59
N THR A 183 -9.06 -1.31 6.01
CA THR A 183 -8.02 -0.40 6.51
C THR A 183 -8.56 0.72 7.41
N ARG A 184 -9.86 0.73 7.75
CA ARG A 184 -10.47 1.75 8.60
C ARG A 184 -10.12 1.53 10.07
N ALA A 185 -9.75 2.60 10.77
CA ALA A 185 -9.58 2.65 12.22
C ALA A 185 -10.90 3.02 12.89
#